data_AF-F2Z7V6-F1
#
_entry.id   AF-F2Z7V6-F1
#
_cell.length_a   1.000
_cell.length_b   1.000
_cell.length_c   1.000
_cell.angle_alpha   90.00
_cell.angle_beta   90.00
_cell.angle_gamma   90.00
#
_symmetry.space_group_name_H-M   'P 1'
#
loop_
_entity.id
_entity.type
_entity.pdbx_description
1 polymer ?
#
loop_
_entity_poly.entity_id
_entity_poly.type
_entity_poly.pdbx_seq_one_letter_code
_entity_poly.pdbx_strand_id
1 'polypeptide(L)'
;MSDNKSLVTRIASRFGVDTRKFYETLKATAFKQRDGSAPTDEQMMTLLIVAEQYGLNPFTREIYAFPDKQNGIIPVVGVDGWSRIINEHPQYDGVEFVYSDKMVRMQGAKVDCPEWIECVIYRKDRSRPIRIKEFIDEVYREPFQGQGRNGAYTVDGPWQTHTKRQLRHKSLIQCSRVAFGFSGIYDQDEAERIREMEQASAINPAIANLPSPSQVQSQEPLAIEHKELDPILTKLANRAIAENAWSAAHEYVKGRYEGSELQYATQFLRDKEMDQMEPPKPDYQEAHEQESAAGGSANAEPGAEEMPPLSDEDMIPVTEEEGAEGSYY
;
A
#
# COMPACT_ATOMS: atom_id res chain seq x y z
N MET A 1 -10.70 9.83 -34.14
CA MET A 1 -10.04 11.01 -33.55
C MET A 1 -10.68 11.23 -32.19
N SER A 2 -10.00 10.86 -31.11
CA SER A 2 -10.44 11.17 -29.75
C SER A 2 -10.43 12.69 -29.61
N ASP A 3 -11.61 13.28 -29.48
CA ASP A 3 -11.80 14.71 -29.26
C ASP A 3 -11.02 15.09 -27.99
N ASN A 4 -9.90 15.81 -28.13
CA ASN A 4 -8.97 16.10 -27.04
C ASN A 4 -9.55 17.22 -26.14
N LYS A 5 -10.68 16.93 -25.50
CA LYS A 5 -11.37 17.83 -24.58
C LYS A 5 -10.52 18.05 -23.33
N SER A 6 -10.52 19.27 -22.80
CA SER A 6 -9.81 19.61 -21.56
C SER A 6 -10.25 18.71 -20.39
N LEU A 7 -9.37 18.48 -19.40
CA LEU A 7 -9.67 17.66 -18.22
C LEU A 7 -11.01 18.05 -17.59
N VAL A 8 -11.18 19.34 -17.30
CA VAL A 8 -12.38 19.88 -16.67
C VAL A 8 -13.61 19.62 -17.55
N THR A 9 -13.49 19.76 -18.88
CA THR A 9 -14.57 19.45 -19.81
C THR A 9 -14.95 17.97 -19.80
N ARG A 10 -13.97 17.06 -19.75
CA ARG A 10 -14.23 15.61 -19.71
C ARG A 10 -15.00 15.22 -18.45
N ILE A 11 -14.55 15.70 -17.29
CA ILE A 11 -15.21 15.42 -16.01
C ILE A 11 -16.59 16.08 -15.99
N ALA A 12 -16.71 17.37 -16.34
CA ALA A 12 -18.00 18.07 -16.37
C ALA A 12 -19.01 17.39 -17.31
N SER A 13 -18.55 16.85 -18.44
CA SER A 13 -19.39 16.10 -19.39
C SER A 13 -19.96 14.81 -18.77
N ARG A 14 -19.20 14.12 -17.90
CA ARG A 14 -19.71 12.93 -17.16
C ARG A 14 -20.87 13.28 -16.24
N PHE A 15 -20.87 14.50 -15.68
CA PHE A 15 -21.94 15.00 -14.84
C PHE A 15 -23.06 15.72 -15.62
N GLY A 16 -22.89 15.91 -16.93
CA GLY A 16 -23.87 16.60 -17.78
C GLY A 16 -24.03 18.10 -17.47
N VAL A 17 -22.98 18.76 -16.99
CA VAL A 17 -23.02 20.16 -16.54
C VAL A 17 -22.06 21.05 -17.33
N ASP A 18 -22.30 22.36 -17.28
CA ASP A 18 -21.40 23.36 -17.87
C ASP A 18 -20.00 23.30 -17.23
N THR A 19 -18.95 23.35 -18.06
CA THR A 19 -17.56 23.19 -17.63
C THR A 19 -17.12 24.27 -16.65
N ARG A 20 -17.48 25.53 -16.91
CA ARG A 20 -17.08 26.66 -16.06
C ARG A 20 -17.80 26.62 -14.73
N LYS A 21 -19.13 26.44 -14.75
CA LYS A 21 -19.93 26.32 -13.52
C LYS A 21 -19.50 25.13 -12.68
N PHE A 22 -19.15 24.01 -13.30
CA PHE A 22 -18.61 22.84 -12.60
C PHE A 22 -17.36 23.18 -11.80
N TYR A 23 -16.37 23.80 -12.46
CA TYR A 23 -15.11 24.19 -11.84
C TYR A 23 -15.30 25.19 -10.69
N GLU A 24 -16.11 26.23 -10.92
CA GLU A 24 -16.43 27.24 -9.89
C GLU A 24 -17.18 26.62 -8.69
N THR A 25 -18.11 25.69 -8.95
CA THR A 25 -18.85 24.99 -7.89
C THR A 25 -17.93 24.11 -7.05
N LEU A 26 -16.99 23.39 -7.67
CA LEU A 26 -16.02 22.56 -6.94
C LEU A 26 -15.16 23.40 -5.98
N LYS A 27 -14.68 24.56 -6.43
CA LYS A 27 -13.93 25.51 -5.58
C LYS A 27 -14.76 25.99 -4.39
N ALA A 28 -16.03 26.29 -4.62
CA ALA A 28 -16.91 26.87 -3.61
C ALA A 28 -17.47 25.84 -2.60
N THR A 29 -17.49 24.55 -2.97
CA THR A 29 -18.19 23.50 -2.20
C THR A 29 -17.28 22.33 -1.84
N ALA A 30 -17.04 21.42 -2.78
CA ALA A 30 -16.38 20.12 -2.57
C ALA A 30 -14.93 20.25 -2.07
N PHE A 31 -14.20 21.26 -2.51
CA PHE A 31 -12.79 21.46 -2.19
C PHE A 31 -12.50 22.74 -1.42
N LYS A 32 -13.51 23.30 -0.75
CA LYS A 32 -13.35 24.47 0.11
C LYS A 32 -12.43 24.12 1.29
N GLN A 33 -11.41 24.95 1.53
CA GLN A 33 -10.48 24.77 2.65
C GLN A 33 -11.17 25.12 3.98
N ARG A 34 -10.59 24.68 5.12
CA ARG A 34 -11.19 24.85 6.46
C ARG A 34 -11.35 26.31 6.87
N ASP A 35 -10.45 27.18 6.43
CA ASP A 35 -10.48 28.64 6.59
C ASP A 35 -11.44 29.33 5.60
N GLY A 36 -12.00 28.57 4.68
CA GLY A 36 -12.99 29.02 3.72
C GLY A 36 -12.43 29.58 2.42
N SER A 37 -11.10 29.55 2.21
CA SER A 37 -10.51 29.88 0.92
C SER A 37 -10.79 28.81 -0.12
N ALA A 38 -10.76 29.24 -1.38
CA ALA A 38 -10.77 28.35 -2.52
C ALA A 38 -9.34 27.86 -2.80
N PRO A 39 -9.17 26.59 -3.22
CA PRO A 39 -7.87 26.08 -3.63
C PRO A 39 -7.35 26.83 -4.88
N THR A 40 -6.03 26.86 -5.05
CA THR A 40 -5.41 27.40 -6.27
C THR A 40 -5.78 26.56 -7.49
N ASP A 41 -5.51 27.07 -8.69
CA ASP A 41 -5.80 26.33 -9.93
C ASP A 41 -4.95 25.05 -10.04
N GLU A 42 -3.70 25.08 -9.59
CA GLU A 42 -2.77 23.94 -9.58
C GLU A 42 -3.22 22.86 -8.58
N GLN A 43 -3.68 23.30 -7.42
CA GLN A 43 -4.25 22.43 -6.39
C GLN A 43 -5.52 21.75 -6.91
N MET A 44 -6.43 22.53 -7.49
CA MET A 44 -7.64 22.01 -8.11
C MET A 44 -7.33 21.00 -9.23
N MET A 45 -6.33 21.31 -10.07
CA MET A 45 -5.89 20.41 -11.14
C MET A 45 -5.41 19.06 -10.59
N THR A 46 -4.59 19.08 -9.54
CA THR A 46 -4.09 17.85 -8.89
C THR A 46 -5.25 16.95 -8.41
N LEU A 47 -6.26 17.53 -7.75
CA LEU A 47 -7.43 16.78 -7.30
C LEU A 47 -8.24 16.20 -8.45
N LEU A 48 -8.46 16.99 -9.50
CA LEU A 48 -9.25 16.57 -10.66
C LEU A 48 -8.56 15.47 -11.46
N ILE A 49 -7.22 15.47 -11.54
CA ILE A 49 -6.44 14.39 -12.16
C ILE A 49 -6.69 13.07 -11.43
N VAL A 50 -6.59 13.06 -10.10
CA VAL A 50 -6.85 11.86 -9.30
C VAL A 50 -8.31 11.42 -9.42
N ALA A 51 -9.24 12.37 -9.38
CA ALA A 51 -10.67 12.08 -9.52
C ALA A 51 -11.00 11.47 -10.89
N GLU A 52 -10.39 11.96 -11.97
CA GLU A 52 -10.58 11.37 -13.30
C GLU A 52 -9.94 9.99 -13.40
N GLN A 53 -8.68 9.83 -12.97
CA GLN A 53 -7.92 8.58 -13.06
C GLN A 53 -8.66 7.42 -12.41
N TYR A 54 -9.27 7.66 -11.25
CA TYR A 54 -9.97 6.63 -10.47
C TYR A 54 -11.50 6.71 -10.60
N GLY A 55 -12.03 7.60 -11.44
CA GLY A 55 -13.47 7.74 -11.62
C GLY A 55 -14.23 8.18 -10.36
N LEU A 56 -13.56 8.86 -9.42
CA LEU A 56 -14.11 9.29 -8.13
C LEU A 56 -14.99 10.54 -8.29
N ASN A 57 -15.98 10.67 -7.41
CA ASN A 57 -16.91 11.79 -7.38
C ASN A 57 -16.57 12.77 -6.23
N PRO A 58 -16.13 14.00 -6.56
CA PRO A 58 -15.83 15.03 -5.56
C PRO A 58 -17.03 15.48 -4.72
N PHE A 59 -18.25 15.41 -5.26
CA PHE A 59 -19.45 15.92 -4.57
C PHE A 59 -19.95 14.99 -3.47
N THR A 60 -19.63 13.69 -3.56
CA THR A 60 -20.00 12.68 -2.56
C THR A 60 -18.90 12.43 -1.53
N ARG A 61 -17.82 13.23 -1.55
CA ARG A 61 -16.62 13.06 -0.70
C ARG A 61 -15.90 11.72 -0.88
N GLU A 62 -16.03 11.10 -2.05
CA GLU A 62 -15.17 9.98 -2.43
C GLU A 62 -13.70 10.44 -2.56
N ILE A 63 -13.50 11.71 -2.95
CA ILE A 63 -12.21 12.40 -2.90
C ILE A 63 -12.41 13.80 -2.31
N TYR A 64 -11.48 14.23 -1.45
CA TYR A 64 -11.49 15.58 -0.89
C TYR A 64 -10.06 16.11 -0.66
N ALA A 65 -9.96 17.42 -0.49
CA ALA A 65 -8.70 18.10 -0.24
C ALA A 65 -8.36 18.07 1.26
N PHE A 66 -7.25 17.44 1.62
CA PHE A 66 -6.70 17.53 2.96
C PHE A 66 -5.60 18.60 3.01
N PRO A 67 -5.68 19.60 3.90
CA PRO A 67 -4.69 20.69 3.92
C PRO A 67 -3.34 20.19 4.44
N ASP A 68 -2.25 20.56 3.75
CA ASP A 68 -0.90 20.42 4.28
C ASP A 68 -0.54 21.59 5.22
N LYS A 69 0.72 21.69 5.66
CA LYS A 69 1.19 22.83 6.48
C LYS A 69 1.67 24.05 5.70
N GLN A 70 2.18 23.88 4.50
CA GLN A 70 2.68 24.91 3.58
C GLN A 70 1.58 25.44 2.64
N ASN A 71 0.33 25.41 3.09
CA ASN A 71 -0.84 25.85 2.32
C ASN A 71 -1.07 25.04 1.02
N GLY A 72 -0.46 23.85 0.92
CA GLY A 72 -0.70 22.85 -0.11
C GLY A 72 -1.91 21.96 0.23
N ILE A 73 -2.20 21.03 -0.67
CA ILE A 73 -3.27 20.05 -0.48
C ILE A 73 -2.81 18.64 -0.83
N ILE A 74 -3.29 17.68 -0.05
CA ILE A 74 -3.11 16.26 -0.26
C ILE A 74 -4.47 15.69 -0.71
N PRO A 75 -4.57 15.09 -1.91
CA PRO A 75 -5.77 14.38 -2.32
C PRO A 75 -6.01 13.17 -1.41
N VAL A 76 -7.13 13.16 -0.69
CA VAL A 76 -7.53 12.04 0.16
C VAL A 76 -8.74 11.36 -0.42
N VAL A 77 -8.67 10.03 -0.50
CA VAL A 77 -9.79 9.18 -0.93
C VAL A 77 -10.49 8.66 0.32
N GLY A 78 -11.79 8.97 0.42
CA GLY A 78 -12.63 8.52 1.51
C GLY A 78 -12.92 7.02 1.42
N VAL A 79 -13.45 6.43 2.49
CA VAL A 79 -13.81 5.00 2.52
C VAL A 79 -14.79 4.63 1.39
N ASP A 80 -15.74 5.50 1.08
CA ASP A 80 -16.68 5.30 -0.03
C ASP A 80 -15.98 5.36 -1.39
N GLY A 81 -14.96 6.21 -1.55
CA GLY A 81 -14.13 6.27 -2.75
C GLY A 81 -13.32 4.98 -2.94
N TRP A 82 -12.70 4.48 -1.88
CA TRP A 82 -12.03 3.17 -1.88
C TRP A 82 -12.99 2.04 -2.23
N SER A 83 -14.17 2.01 -1.60
CA SER A 83 -15.21 1.02 -1.91
C SER A 83 -15.62 1.06 -3.38
N ARG A 84 -15.83 2.26 -3.93
CA ARG A 84 -16.19 2.44 -5.35
C ARG A 84 -15.13 1.86 -6.28
N ILE A 85 -13.86 2.26 -6.13
CA ILE A 85 -12.78 1.83 -7.04
C ILE A 85 -12.50 0.33 -6.95
N ILE A 86 -12.70 -0.27 -5.77
CA ILE A 86 -12.60 -1.72 -5.57
C ILE A 86 -13.73 -2.42 -6.31
N ASN A 87 -14.98 -2.02 -6.07
CA ASN A 87 -16.15 -2.67 -6.66
C ASN A 87 -16.24 -2.50 -8.18
N GLU A 88 -15.77 -1.37 -8.73
CA GLU A 88 -15.76 -1.13 -10.17
C GLU A 88 -14.57 -1.81 -10.88
N HIS A 89 -13.59 -2.35 -10.14
CA HIS A 89 -12.44 -3.00 -10.74
C HIS A 89 -12.86 -4.31 -11.46
N PRO A 90 -12.58 -4.48 -12.77
CA PRO A 90 -13.09 -5.62 -13.55
C PRO A 90 -12.76 -7.00 -12.97
N GLN A 91 -11.56 -7.11 -12.36
CA GLN A 91 -11.06 -8.36 -11.77
C GLN A 91 -11.48 -8.59 -10.31
N TYR A 92 -12.21 -7.66 -9.67
CA TYR A 92 -12.69 -7.88 -8.31
C TYR A 92 -13.68 -9.03 -8.26
N ASP A 93 -13.47 -9.96 -7.32
CA ASP A 93 -14.28 -11.17 -7.14
C ASP A 93 -14.70 -11.40 -5.68
N GLY A 94 -14.73 -10.33 -4.89
CA GLY A 94 -15.12 -10.37 -3.49
C GLY A 94 -13.98 -10.16 -2.50
N VAL A 95 -14.37 -9.96 -1.24
CA VAL A 95 -13.49 -9.71 -0.12
C VAL A 95 -13.99 -10.45 1.11
N GLU A 96 -13.06 -11.00 1.88
CA GLU A 96 -13.29 -11.66 3.16
C GLU A 96 -12.40 -11.01 4.23
N PHE A 97 -12.88 -10.99 5.48
CA PHE A 97 -12.12 -10.49 6.62
C PHE A 97 -11.97 -11.59 7.66
N VAL A 98 -10.73 -11.87 8.05
CA VAL A 98 -10.38 -12.76 9.16
C VAL A 98 -9.94 -11.90 10.33
N TYR A 99 -10.47 -12.18 11.51
CA TYR A 99 -10.23 -11.40 12.71
C TYR A 99 -9.39 -12.21 13.69
N SER A 100 -8.51 -11.54 14.45
CA SER A 100 -7.87 -12.16 15.61
C SER A 100 -8.88 -12.51 16.69
N ASP A 101 -8.75 -13.69 17.31
CA ASP A 101 -9.51 -14.06 18.51
C ASP A 101 -9.13 -13.21 19.73
N LYS A 102 -7.90 -12.67 19.72
CA LYS A 102 -7.39 -11.82 20.80
C LYS A 102 -7.88 -10.40 20.62
N MET A 103 -8.59 -9.91 21.63
CA MET A 103 -9.04 -8.53 21.74
C MET A 103 -8.08 -7.72 22.61
N VAL A 104 -7.75 -6.52 22.18
CA VAL A 104 -6.86 -5.58 22.87
C VAL A 104 -7.52 -4.20 22.96
N ARG A 105 -7.14 -3.40 23.96
CA ARG A 105 -7.59 -2.02 24.14
C ARG A 105 -6.40 -1.09 23.97
N MET A 106 -6.43 -0.27 22.92
CA MET A 106 -5.41 0.76 22.72
C MET A 106 -5.61 1.96 23.67
N GLN A 107 -4.54 2.70 23.93
CA GLN A 107 -4.58 3.87 24.80
C GLN A 107 -5.59 4.90 24.29
N GLY A 108 -6.51 5.33 25.16
CA GLY A 108 -7.58 6.28 24.82
C GLY A 108 -8.73 5.71 23.99
N ALA A 109 -8.66 4.46 23.53
CA ALA A 109 -9.79 3.83 22.82
C ALA A 109 -10.94 3.54 23.80
N LYS A 110 -12.18 3.70 23.33
CA LYS A 110 -13.39 3.45 24.13
C LYS A 110 -13.88 2.01 24.03
N VAL A 111 -13.41 1.27 23.02
CA VAL A 111 -13.83 -0.08 22.69
C VAL A 111 -12.63 -0.99 22.49
N ASP A 112 -12.76 -2.27 22.83
CA ASP A 112 -11.76 -3.28 22.47
C ASP A 112 -11.74 -3.49 20.95
N CYS A 113 -10.61 -3.94 20.43
CA CYS A 113 -10.39 -4.22 19.01
C CYS A 113 -9.62 -5.53 18.85
N PRO A 114 -9.89 -6.34 17.80
CA PRO A 114 -9.01 -7.45 17.45
C PRO A 114 -7.57 -6.94 17.30
N GLU A 115 -6.60 -7.74 17.76
CA GLU A 115 -5.17 -7.41 17.65
C GLU A 115 -4.74 -7.18 16.20
N TRP A 116 -5.37 -7.89 15.26
CA TRP A 116 -5.17 -7.71 13.84
C TRP A 116 -6.44 -8.08 13.06
N ILE A 117 -6.54 -7.57 11.84
CA ILE A 117 -7.50 -7.98 10.83
C ILE A 117 -6.73 -8.32 9.56
N GLU A 118 -7.02 -9.49 9.00
CA GLU A 118 -6.54 -9.89 7.67
C GLU A 118 -7.67 -9.67 6.66
N CYS A 119 -7.39 -8.88 5.63
CA CYS A 119 -8.24 -8.72 4.48
C CYS A 119 -7.78 -9.66 3.37
N VAL A 120 -8.74 -10.37 2.78
CA VAL A 120 -8.51 -11.38 1.75
C VAL A 120 -9.30 -10.95 0.52
N ILE A 121 -8.62 -10.49 -0.53
CA ILE A 121 -9.27 -10.09 -1.79
C ILE A 121 -9.10 -11.20 -2.82
N TYR A 122 -10.23 -11.62 -3.38
CA TYR A 122 -10.29 -12.58 -4.47
C TYR A 122 -10.31 -11.84 -5.80
N ARG A 123 -9.60 -12.40 -6.78
CA ARG A 123 -9.51 -11.86 -8.13
C ARG A 123 -9.83 -12.94 -9.15
N LYS A 124 -10.60 -12.58 -10.18
CA LYS A 124 -11.02 -13.51 -11.25
C LYS A 124 -9.84 -14.04 -12.07
N ASP A 125 -8.76 -13.27 -12.16
CA ASP A 125 -7.57 -13.60 -12.96
C ASP A 125 -6.46 -14.31 -12.17
N ARG A 126 -6.71 -14.73 -10.93
CA ARG A 126 -5.72 -15.42 -10.09
C ARG A 126 -6.34 -16.63 -9.40
N SER A 127 -5.54 -17.68 -9.24
CA SER A 127 -5.95 -18.89 -8.49
C SER A 127 -5.80 -18.75 -6.97
N ARG A 128 -4.99 -17.79 -6.50
CA ARG A 128 -4.74 -17.53 -5.08
C ARG A 128 -5.18 -16.11 -4.72
N PRO A 129 -5.85 -15.92 -3.57
CA PRO A 129 -6.24 -14.59 -3.12
C PRO A 129 -5.04 -13.79 -2.65
N ILE A 130 -5.19 -12.47 -2.64
CA ILE A 130 -4.26 -11.56 -1.97
C ILE A 130 -4.70 -11.44 -0.53
N ARG A 131 -3.75 -11.64 0.40
CA ARG A 131 -3.98 -11.58 1.84
C ARG A 131 -3.06 -10.54 2.44
N ILE A 132 -3.61 -9.55 3.12
CA ILE A 132 -2.84 -8.52 3.84
C ILE A 132 -3.41 -8.39 5.24
N LYS A 133 -2.51 -8.41 6.23
CA LYS A 133 -2.83 -8.34 7.65
C LYS A 133 -2.32 -7.03 8.22
N GLU A 134 -3.22 -6.28 8.85
CA GLU A 134 -2.90 -5.05 9.56
C GLU A 134 -3.05 -5.26 11.07
N PHE A 135 -2.07 -4.78 11.83
CA PHE A 135 -2.04 -4.88 13.28
C PHE A 135 -2.45 -3.57 13.93
N ILE A 136 -3.30 -3.65 14.96
CA ILE A 136 -3.88 -2.45 15.58
C ILE A 136 -2.83 -1.56 16.25
N ASP A 137 -1.78 -2.13 16.82
CA ASP A 137 -0.69 -1.41 17.47
C ASP A 137 0.18 -0.58 16.51
N GLU A 138 0.25 -0.96 15.24
CA GLU A 138 0.96 -0.19 14.21
C GLU A 138 0.10 0.91 13.57
N VAL A 139 -1.20 0.66 13.42
CA VAL A 139 -2.08 1.55 12.64
C VAL A 139 -2.88 2.53 13.49
N TYR A 140 -3.11 2.21 14.76
CA TYR A 140 -3.93 3.01 15.66
C TYR A 140 -3.38 4.43 15.82
N ARG A 141 -4.27 5.43 15.69
CA ARG A 141 -3.97 6.82 15.99
C ARG A 141 -4.54 7.19 17.35
N GLU A 142 -3.67 7.69 18.23
CA GLU A 142 -4.05 8.21 19.54
C GLU A 142 -4.96 9.45 19.42
N PRO A 143 -5.75 9.76 20.47
CA PRO A 143 -6.54 10.98 20.50
C PRO A 143 -5.64 12.22 20.29
N PHE A 144 -6.12 13.21 19.54
CA PHE A 144 -5.34 14.43 19.31
C PHE A 144 -5.22 15.23 20.62
N GLN A 145 -3.98 15.51 21.03
CA GLN A 145 -3.68 16.34 22.19
C GLN A 145 -3.17 17.70 21.72
N GLY A 146 -3.78 18.77 22.23
CA GLY A 146 -3.41 20.14 21.89
C GLY A 146 -3.31 21.02 23.13
N GLN A 147 -2.66 22.17 22.99
CA GLN A 147 -2.69 23.23 23.98
C GLN A 147 -3.58 24.36 23.49
N GLY A 148 -4.64 24.63 24.25
CA GLY A 148 -5.56 25.72 24.00
C GLY A 148 -5.32 26.87 24.97
N ARG A 149 -6.08 27.97 24.79
CA ARG A 149 -6.04 29.12 25.71
C ARG A 149 -6.35 28.75 27.17
N ASN A 150 -7.07 27.65 27.39
CA ASN A 150 -7.51 27.18 28.71
C ASN A 150 -6.72 25.96 29.21
N GLY A 151 -5.54 25.67 28.63
CA GLY A 151 -4.70 24.52 29.00
C GLY A 151 -4.73 23.38 27.98
N ALA A 152 -4.19 22.23 28.37
CA ALA A 152 -4.17 21.03 27.53
C ALA A 152 -5.60 20.50 27.31
N TYR A 153 -5.91 20.14 26.07
CA TYR A 153 -7.17 19.51 25.69
C TYR A 153 -6.92 18.28 24.83
N THR A 154 -7.84 17.33 24.92
CA THR A 154 -7.82 16.08 24.14
C THR A 154 -9.08 16.00 23.29
N VAL A 155 -8.92 15.68 22.01
CA VAL A 155 -10.02 15.50 21.07
C VAL A 155 -10.05 14.06 20.60
N ASP A 156 -11.14 13.37 20.90
CA ASP A 156 -11.37 12.01 20.42
C ASP A 156 -11.67 12.02 18.92
N GLY A 157 -10.97 11.15 18.20
CA GLY A 157 -11.21 10.90 16.78
C GLY A 157 -12.01 9.63 16.50
N PRO A 158 -12.14 9.26 15.21
CA PRO A 158 -12.80 8.02 14.79
C PRO A 158 -12.16 6.77 15.39
N TRP A 159 -10.83 6.75 15.56
CA TRP A 159 -10.09 5.65 16.16
C TRP A 159 -10.48 5.39 17.63
N GLN A 160 -10.90 6.41 18.37
CA GLN A 160 -11.31 6.25 19.78
C GLN A 160 -12.72 5.67 19.92
N THR A 161 -13.62 6.00 18.99
CA THR A 161 -15.04 5.62 19.08
C THR A 161 -15.39 4.38 18.26
N HIS A 162 -14.68 4.13 17.16
CA HIS A 162 -15.00 3.09 16.18
C HIS A 162 -13.74 2.29 15.77
N THR A 163 -12.89 1.94 16.74
CA THR A 163 -11.57 1.31 16.53
C THR A 163 -11.62 0.09 15.60
N LYS A 164 -12.56 -0.85 15.83
CA LYS A 164 -12.75 -2.05 14.99
C LYS A 164 -13.06 -1.71 13.53
N ARG A 165 -13.90 -0.69 13.30
CA ARG A 165 -14.30 -0.26 11.96
C ARG A 165 -13.12 0.38 11.24
N GLN A 166 -12.36 1.21 11.94
CA GLN A 166 -11.16 1.86 11.39
C GLN A 166 -10.10 0.82 10.99
N LEU A 167 -9.82 -0.17 11.85
CA LEU A 167 -8.88 -1.25 11.52
C LEU A 167 -9.33 -2.05 10.28
N ARG A 168 -10.63 -2.36 10.19
CA ARG A 168 -11.19 -3.05 9.01
C ARG A 168 -11.03 -2.21 7.74
N HIS A 169 -11.30 -0.91 7.80
CA HIS A 169 -11.10 -0.02 6.66
C HIS A 169 -9.62 0.04 6.25
N LYS A 170 -8.70 0.13 7.22
CA LYS A 170 -7.26 0.11 6.93
C LYS A 170 -6.84 -1.17 6.22
N SER A 171 -7.29 -2.31 6.73
CA SER A 171 -7.02 -3.63 6.14
C SER A 171 -7.55 -3.74 4.72
N LEU A 172 -8.76 -3.25 4.47
CA LEU A 172 -9.34 -3.21 3.12
C LEU A 172 -8.51 -2.35 2.17
N ILE A 173 -8.14 -1.14 2.61
CA ILE A 173 -7.39 -0.18 1.80
C ILE A 173 -6.02 -0.76 1.44
N GLN A 174 -5.23 -1.22 2.42
CA GLN A 174 -3.88 -1.76 2.17
C GLN A 174 -3.93 -3.03 1.30
N CYS A 175 -4.88 -3.94 1.56
CA CYS A 175 -5.07 -5.11 0.71
C CYS A 175 -5.45 -4.72 -0.72
N SER A 176 -6.32 -3.73 -0.91
CA SER A 176 -6.75 -3.28 -2.23
C SER A 176 -5.62 -2.64 -3.04
N ARG A 177 -4.69 -1.95 -2.39
CA ARG A 177 -3.48 -1.41 -3.05
C ARG A 177 -2.64 -2.52 -3.65
N VAL A 178 -2.38 -3.58 -2.87
CA VAL A 178 -1.61 -4.74 -3.36
C VAL A 178 -2.42 -5.53 -4.39
N ALA A 179 -3.73 -5.68 -4.17
CA ALA A 179 -4.59 -6.45 -5.04
C ALA A 179 -4.79 -5.78 -6.40
N PHE A 180 -4.88 -4.46 -6.50
CA PHE A 180 -5.23 -3.77 -7.75
C PHE A 180 -4.17 -2.77 -8.25
N GLY A 181 -3.08 -2.58 -7.51
CA GLY A 181 -2.02 -1.65 -7.86
C GLY A 181 -2.41 -0.18 -7.67
N PHE A 182 -3.37 0.12 -6.79
CA PHE A 182 -3.77 1.49 -6.50
C PHE A 182 -2.62 2.27 -5.85
N SER A 183 -2.07 3.24 -6.57
CA SER A 183 -0.93 4.07 -6.14
C SER A 183 -1.26 5.57 -6.22
N GLY A 184 -0.51 6.38 -5.47
CA GLY A 184 -0.63 7.85 -5.50
C GLY A 184 -1.90 8.45 -4.88
N ILE A 185 -2.75 7.63 -4.25
CA ILE A 185 -3.89 8.06 -3.44
C ILE A 185 -3.64 7.71 -1.98
N TYR A 186 -4.24 8.45 -1.05
CA TYR A 186 -4.04 8.28 0.39
C TYR A 186 -5.38 8.20 1.11
N ASP A 187 -5.42 7.44 2.21
CA ASP A 187 -6.48 7.58 3.20
C ASP A 187 -6.19 8.77 4.15
N GLN A 188 -7.18 9.10 4.98
CA GLN A 188 -7.11 10.21 5.92
C GLN A 188 -5.96 10.06 6.93
N ASP A 189 -5.72 8.84 7.42
CA ASP A 189 -4.69 8.58 8.42
C ASP A 189 -3.29 8.74 7.82
N GLU A 190 -3.10 8.30 6.57
CA GLU A 190 -1.86 8.49 5.81
C GLU A 190 -1.58 9.97 5.55
N ALA A 191 -2.59 10.73 5.13
CA ALA A 191 -2.45 12.17 4.91
C ALA A 191 -2.12 12.93 6.21
N GLU A 192 -2.68 12.51 7.34
CA GLU A 192 -2.31 13.04 8.65
C GLU A 192 -0.86 12.71 9.02
N ARG A 193 -0.38 11.48 8.76
CA ARG A 193 1.03 11.10 8.99
C ARG A 193 1.98 11.94 8.13
N ILE A 194 1.65 12.14 6.85
CA ILE A 194 2.45 12.99 5.95
C ILE A 194 2.57 14.41 6.53
N ARG A 195 1.45 14.99 6.93
CA ARG A 195 1.40 16.33 7.55
C ARG A 195 2.18 16.41 8.87
N GLU A 196 2.22 15.34 9.66
CA GLU A 196 3.00 15.25 10.90
C GLU A 196 4.50 15.06 10.65
N MET A 197 4.89 14.26 9.65
CA MET A 197 6.29 14.09 9.26
C MET A 197 6.89 15.39 8.71
N GLU A 198 6.12 16.15 7.93
CA GLU A 198 6.51 17.49 7.49
C GLU A 198 6.76 18.43 8.69
N GLN A 199 6.00 18.28 9.78
CA GLN A 199 6.24 19.03 11.03
C GLN A 199 7.57 18.65 11.67
N ALA A 200 7.84 17.35 11.81
CA ALA A 200 9.07 16.88 12.46
C ALA A 200 10.31 17.31 11.67
N SER A 201 10.24 17.28 10.33
CA SER A 201 11.32 17.70 9.44
C SER A 201 11.54 19.21 9.46
N ALA A 202 10.47 20.01 9.60
CA ALA A 202 10.58 21.47 9.76
C ALA A 202 11.18 21.87 11.12
N ILE A 203 11.01 21.05 12.15
CA ILE A 203 11.55 21.29 13.50
C ILE A 203 12.99 20.79 13.64
N ASN A 204 13.38 19.75 12.88
CA ASN A 204 14.73 19.16 12.90
C ASN A 204 15.31 19.07 11.47
N PRO A 205 16.24 19.97 11.07
CA PRO A 205 16.81 19.98 9.72
C PRO A 205 17.64 18.73 9.38
N ALA A 206 17.98 17.88 10.35
CA ALA A 206 18.65 16.60 10.12
C ALA A 206 17.72 15.51 9.52
N ILE A 207 16.39 15.63 9.70
CA ILE A 207 15.39 14.70 9.13
C ILE A 207 15.00 15.11 7.70
N ALA A 208 15.20 16.39 7.34
CA ALA A 208 14.90 16.94 6.02
C ALA A 208 15.76 16.38 4.87
N ASN A 209 16.79 15.58 5.17
CA ASN A 209 17.63 14.89 4.17
C ASN A 209 17.09 13.50 3.75
N LEU A 210 15.95 13.07 4.27
CA LEU A 210 15.25 11.89 3.75
C LEU A 210 14.31 12.32 2.60
N PRO A 211 14.34 11.64 1.44
CA PRO A 211 13.48 12.02 0.33
C PRO A 211 12.01 11.84 0.70
N SER A 212 11.25 12.94 0.68
CA SER A 212 9.80 12.95 0.88
C SER A 212 9.07 12.32 -0.30
N PRO A 213 8.02 11.48 -0.09
CA PRO A 213 7.25 10.86 -1.16
C PRO A 213 6.53 11.86 -2.09
N SER A 214 6.30 13.08 -1.61
CA SER A 214 5.54 14.12 -2.33
C SER A 214 6.35 14.91 -3.37
N GLN A 215 7.64 14.60 -3.57
CA GLN A 215 8.49 15.26 -4.59
C GLN A 215 8.81 14.38 -5.80
N VAL A 216 7.92 13.46 -6.18
CA VAL A 216 7.92 12.92 -7.55
C VAL A 216 7.13 13.85 -8.46
N GLN A 217 7.47 15.15 -8.45
CA GLN A 217 7.13 16.03 -9.55
C GLN A 217 8.17 15.82 -10.65
N SER A 218 7.74 15.22 -11.75
CA SER A 218 8.29 15.34 -13.11
C SER A 218 9.66 16.04 -13.20
N GLN A 219 10.74 15.29 -12.94
CA GLN A 219 12.08 15.68 -13.35
C GLN A 219 12.28 15.29 -14.82
N GLU A 220 11.74 16.08 -15.74
CA GLU A 220 12.37 16.25 -17.04
C GLU A 220 13.06 17.61 -17.04
N PRO A 221 14.36 17.60 -16.68
CA PRO A 221 15.37 17.90 -17.69
C PRO A 221 16.50 16.85 -17.81
N LEU A 222 16.40 15.67 -17.18
CA LEU A 222 17.52 14.70 -17.11
C LEU A 222 17.87 13.98 -18.42
N ALA A 223 16.97 13.93 -19.40
CA ALA A 223 17.21 13.19 -20.64
C ALA A 223 18.22 13.84 -21.61
N ILE A 224 18.53 15.13 -21.42
CA ILE A 224 19.38 15.88 -22.35
C ILE A 224 20.88 15.80 -21.98
N GLU A 225 21.23 15.82 -20.69
CA GLU A 225 22.64 15.75 -20.22
C GLU A 225 23.23 14.33 -20.28
N HIS A 226 22.45 13.27 -20.07
CA HIS A 226 23.00 11.92 -19.91
C HIS A 226 23.43 11.23 -21.22
N LYS A 227 23.03 11.75 -22.39
CA LYS A 227 23.43 11.18 -23.69
C LYS A 227 24.95 11.17 -23.91
N GLU A 228 25.69 12.06 -23.25
CA GLU A 228 27.15 12.11 -23.33
C GLU A 228 27.84 11.07 -22.43
N LEU A 229 27.14 10.59 -21.39
CA LEU A 229 27.64 9.60 -20.43
C LEU A 229 27.44 8.17 -20.95
N ASP A 230 26.35 7.89 -21.66
CA ASP A 230 26.01 6.59 -22.24
C ASP A 230 27.17 5.87 -22.96
N PRO A 231 27.92 6.50 -23.88
CA PRO A 231 29.01 5.82 -24.59
C PRO A 231 30.18 5.46 -23.66
N ILE A 232 30.40 6.23 -22.59
CA ILE A 232 31.47 5.97 -21.62
C ILE A 232 31.05 4.83 -20.69
N LEU A 233 29.83 4.88 -20.18
CA LEU A 233 29.27 3.87 -19.29
C LEU A 233 29.08 2.52 -19.99
N THR A 234 28.70 2.52 -21.27
CA THR A 234 28.61 1.30 -22.08
C THR A 234 29.98 0.64 -22.25
N LYS A 235 31.04 1.42 -22.51
CA LYS A 235 32.42 0.88 -22.58
C LYS A 235 32.86 0.32 -21.24
N LEU A 236 32.54 1.00 -20.15
CA LEU A 236 32.88 0.55 -18.80
C LEU A 236 32.15 -0.74 -18.43
N ALA A 237 30.85 -0.83 -18.71
CA ALA A 237 30.04 -2.03 -18.51
C ALA A 237 30.56 -3.21 -19.34
N ASN A 238 30.88 -3.01 -20.62
CA ASN A 238 31.44 -4.07 -21.46
C ASN A 238 32.79 -4.59 -20.91
N ARG A 239 33.60 -3.72 -20.31
CA ARG A 239 34.86 -4.11 -19.68
C ARG A 239 34.63 -4.87 -18.37
N ALA A 240 33.66 -4.42 -17.58
CA ALA A 240 33.24 -5.09 -16.35
C ALA A 240 32.68 -6.49 -16.63
N ILE A 241 31.94 -6.67 -17.73
CA ILE A 241 31.46 -7.98 -18.22
C ILE A 241 32.64 -8.87 -18.60
N ALA A 242 33.58 -8.35 -19.41
CA ALA A 242 34.73 -9.13 -19.90
C ALA A 242 35.67 -9.60 -18.77
N GLU A 243 35.83 -8.78 -17.73
CA GLU A 243 36.77 -9.03 -16.63
C GLU A 243 36.07 -9.52 -15.35
N ASN A 244 34.74 -9.68 -15.38
CA ASN A 244 33.88 -9.96 -14.21
C ASN A 244 34.17 -9.05 -13.00
N ALA A 245 34.39 -7.76 -13.28
CA ALA A 245 34.92 -6.77 -12.33
C ALA A 245 33.93 -5.62 -12.08
N TRP A 246 32.68 -5.96 -11.76
CA TRP A 246 31.61 -4.98 -11.51
C TRP A 246 31.89 -4.07 -10.32
N SER A 247 32.46 -4.60 -9.25
CA SER A 247 32.86 -3.82 -8.07
C SER A 247 33.83 -2.68 -8.43
N ALA A 248 34.81 -2.96 -9.29
CA ALA A 248 35.77 -1.95 -9.76
C ALA A 248 35.11 -0.90 -10.67
N ALA A 249 34.12 -1.29 -11.48
CA ALA A 249 33.35 -0.35 -12.29
C ALA A 249 32.51 0.61 -11.44
N HIS A 250 31.89 0.10 -10.37
CA HIS A 250 31.15 0.93 -9.40
C HIS A 250 32.07 1.88 -8.63
N GLU A 251 33.26 1.42 -8.24
CA GLU A 251 34.25 2.27 -7.56
C GLU A 251 34.80 3.37 -8.47
N TYR A 252 35.06 3.05 -9.75
CA TYR A 252 35.48 4.03 -10.75
C TYR A 252 34.45 5.14 -10.95
N VAL A 253 33.16 4.78 -11.08
CA VAL A 253 32.07 5.75 -11.22
C VAL A 253 31.94 6.64 -9.98
N LYS A 254 32.06 6.05 -8.78
CA LYS A 254 32.00 6.76 -7.50
C LYS A 254 33.14 7.77 -7.31
N GLY A 255 34.31 7.51 -7.88
CA GLY A 255 35.44 8.45 -7.85
C GLY A 255 35.43 9.49 -8.96
N ARG A 256 34.65 9.28 -10.04
CA ARG A 256 34.70 10.10 -11.27
C ARG A 256 33.56 11.09 -11.42
N TYR A 257 32.40 10.78 -10.83
CA TYR A 257 31.16 11.55 -10.95
C TYR A 257 30.61 11.88 -9.56
N GLU A 258 29.89 13.00 -9.46
CA GLU A 258 29.22 13.42 -8.23
C GLU A 258 27.78 13.87 -8.55
N GLY A 259 26.92 13.95 -7.54
CA GLY A 259 25.55 14.43 -7.71
C GLY A 259 24.69 13.54 -8.62
N SER A 260 23.99 14.16 -9.57
CA SER A 260 23.05 13.49 -10.48
C SER A 260 23.72 12.52 -11.45
N GLU A 261 24.92 12.84 -11.94
CA GLU A 261 25.68 11.98 -12.86
C GLU A 261 26.10 10.67 -12.20
N LEU A 262 26.50 10.73 -10.93
CA LEU A 262 26.86 9.55 -10.14
C LEU A 262 25.66 8.61 -9.95
N GLN A 263 24.50 9.18 -9.64
CA GLN A 263 23.27 8.41 -9.47
C GLN A 263 22.89 7.69 -10.76
N TYR A 264 22.94 8.41 -11.89
CA TYR A 264 22.67 7.84 -13.19
C TYR A 264 23.66 6.73 -13.57
N ALA A 265 24.95 6.99 -13.46
CA ALA A 265 26.00 6.03 -13.80
C ALA A 265 25.98 4.77 -12.93
N THR A 266 25.66 4.93 -11.64
CA THR A 266 25.52 3.81 -10.71
C THR A 266 24.32 2.94 -11.08
N GLN A 267 23.18 3.57 -11.41
CA GLN A 267 21.98 2.84 -11.83
C GLN A 267 22.20 2.13 -13.17
N PHE A 268 22.83 2.79 -14.14
CA PHE A 268 23.14 2.20 -15.44
C PHE A 268 23.99 0.94 -15.33
N LEU A 269 25.04 0.95 -14.49
CA LEU A 269 25.89 -0.23 -14.27
C LEU A 269 25.13 -1.36 -13.57
N ARG A 270 24.28 -1.02 -12.57
CA ARG A 270 23.46 -2.00 -11.86
C ARG A 270 22.47 -2.70 -12.79
N ASP A 271 21.80 -1.94 -13.67
CA ASP A 271 20.86 -2.51 -14.64
C ASP A 271 21.60 -3.47 -15.60
N LYS A 272 22.82 -3.10 -16.03
CA LYS A 272 23.65 -3.95 -16.88
C LYS A 272 24.22 -5.19 -16.19
N GLU A 273 24.52 -5.11 -14.90
CA GLU A 273 24.91 -6.26 -14.08
C GLU A 273 23.73 -7.22 -13.92
N MET A 274 22.52 -6.70 -13.69
CA MET A 274 21.30 -7.50 -13.59
C MET A 274 20.93 -8.19 -14.91
N ASP A 275 21.09 -7.53 -16.05
CA ASP A 275 20.89 -8.12 -17.38
C ASP A 275 21.84 -9.33 -17.65
N GLN A 276 22.97 -9.41 -16.96
CA GLN A 276 23.98 -10.48 -17.11
C GLN A 276 23.81 -11.62 -16.10
N MET A 277 22.96 -11.47 -15.08
CA MET A 277 22.63 -12.58 -14.19
C MET A 277 21.56 -13.47 -14.84
N GLU A 278 21.86 -14.75 -15.04
CA GLU A 278 20.84 -15.73 -15.40
C GLU A 278 19.76 -15.81 -14.29
N PRO A 279 18.47 -15.93 -14.65
CA PRO A 279 17.43 -16.15 -13.66
C PRO A 279 17.74 -17.43 -12.87
N PRO A 280 17.55 -17.44 -11.54
CA PRO A 280 17.82 -18.62 -10.74
C PRO A 280 16.98 -19.78 -11.27
N LYS A 281 17.65 -20.89 -11.62
CA LYS A 281 16.98 -22.13 -11.99
C LYS A 281 16.12 -22.57 -10.80
N PRO A 282 14.86 -22.98 -11.02
CA PRO A 282 14.01 -23.46 -9.94
C PRO A 282 14.53 -24.82 -9.48
N ASP A 283 15.32 -24.83 -8.40
CA ASP A 283 15.73 -26.07 -7.73
C ASP A 283 14.51 -26.67 -7.01
N TYR A 284 13.99 -27.74 -7.61
CA TYR A 284 13.16 -28.70 -6.91
C TYR A 284 14.04 -29.46 -5.91
N GLN A 285 13.54 -29.56 -4.69
CA GLN A 285 14.17 -30.19 -3.53
C GLN A 285 14.77 -31.57 -3.85
N GLU A 286 16.06 -31.76 -3.59
CA GLU A 286 16.61 -33.09 -3.30
C GLU A 286 17.15 -33.13 -1.86
N ALA A 287 16.77 -34.22 -1.21
CA ALA A 287 16.83 -34.44 0.21
C ALA A 287 18.26 -34.54 0.74
N HIS A 288 18.43 -34.14 2.00
CA HIS A 288 19.56 -34.53 2.83
C HIS A 288 19.64 -36.06 2.94
N GLU A 289 20.54 -36.69 2.20
CA GLU A 289 21.15 -37.96 2.61
C GLU A 289 22.59 -37.66 3.08
N GLN A 290 22.78 -37.69 4.40
CA GLN A 290 24.09 -37.71 5.00
C GLN A 290 24.66 -39.13 4.92
N GLU A 291 25.81 -39.26 4.25
CA GLU A 291 26.66 -40.45 4.32
C GLU A 291 27.06 -40.74 5.77
N SER A 292 26.78 -41.95 6.25
CA SER A 292 27.55 -42.58 7.31
C SER A 292 27.93 -43.99 6.87
N ALA A 293 29.23 -44.23 6.74
CA ALA A 293 29.81 -45.54 6.47
C ALA A 293 30.47 -46.06 7.74
N ALA A 294 30.03 -47.23 8.23
CA ALA A 294 30.88 -48.37 8.64
C ALA A 294 30.12 -49.35 9.56
N GLY A 295 30.21 -50.64 9.23
CA GLY A 295 30.07 -51.75 10.20
C GLY A 295 28.94 -52.73 9.90
N GLY A 296 29.24 -53.81 9.19
CA GLY A 296 28.31 -54.91 8.94
C GLY A 296 28.18 -55.91 10.09
N SER A 297 27.08 -56.66 10.11
CA SER A 297 27.05 -58.14 10.12
C SER A 297 25.62 -58.68 10.19
N ALA A 298 25.32 -59.58 9.26
CA ALA A 298 24.46 -60.79 9.32
C ALA A 298 23.06 -60.80 9.98
N ASN A 299 22.10 -61.21 9.14
CA ASN A 299 20.96 -62.12 9.36
C ASN A 299 19.81 -61.72 10.30
N ALA A 300 18.63 -61.46 9.72
CA ALA A 300 17.42 -62.32 9.83
C ALA A 300 16.16 -61.54 9.38
N GLU A 301 15.47 -62.03 8.34
CA GLU A 301 14.01 -61.85 8.19
C GLU A 301 13.31 -62.72 9.24
N PRO A 302 12.17 -62.32 9.85
CA PRO A 302 10.90 -62.31 9.12
C PRO A 302 9.83 -61.28 9.58
N GLY A 303 8.76 -61.18 8.79
CA GLY A 303 7.40 -61.01 9.33
C GLY A 303 6.72 -59.67 9.04
N ALA A 304 5.85 -59.68 8.04
CA ALA A 304 4.80 -58.68 7.88
C ALA A 304 3.77 -58.84 9.03
N GLU A 305 3.46 -57.75 9.73
CA GLU A 305 2.26 -57.63 10.55
C GLU A 305 1.46 -56.40 10.09
N GLU A 306 0.35 -56.67 9.40
CA GLU A 306 -0.74 -55.73 9.17
C GLU A 306 -1.38 -55.35 10.51
N MET A 307 -1.56 -54.05 10.75
CA MET A 307 -2.35 -53.59 11.89
C MET A 307 -3.85 -53.88 11.65
N PRO A 308 -4.59 -54.45 12.62
CA PRO A 308 -6.02 -54.73 12.48
C PRO A 308 -6.87 -53.45 12.62
N PRO A 309 -8.10 -53.42 12.04
CA PRO A 309 -8.98 -52.26 12.11
C PRO A 309 -9.56 -52.06 13.53
N LEU A 310 -9.78 -50.79 13.88
CA LEU A 310 -10.40 -50.34 15.13
C LEU A 310 -11.81 -50.91 15.30
N SER A 311 -12.12 -51.42 16.50
CA SER A 311 -13.41 -51.99 16.89
C SER A 311 -14.44 -50.93 17.31
N ASP A 312 -15.72 -51.23 17.07
CA ASP A 312 -16.91 -50.37 17.24
C ASP A 312 -17.23 -49.86 18.68
N GLU A 313 -16.29 -49.89 19.62
CA GLU A 313 -16.53 -49.51 21.04
C GLU A 313 -16.18 -48.05 21.40
N ASP A 314 -15.66 -47.24 20.47
CA ASP A 314 -15.35 -45.81 20.69
C ASP A 314 -16.43 -44.84 20.14
N MET A 315 -17.60 -45.36 19.76
CA MET A 315 -18.73 -44.56 19.26
C MET A 315 -19.59 -44.01 20.40
N ILE A 316 -19.39 -42.72 20.74
CA ILE A 316 -20.24 -41.99 21.69
C ILE A 316 -21.65 -41.78 21.08
N PRO A 317 -22.75 -42.14 21.77
CA PRO A 317 -24.10 -42.03 21.21
C PRO A 317 -24.59 -40.58 21.18
N VAL A 318 -25.05 -40.14 20.01
CA VAL A 318 -25.79 -38.88 19.81
C VAL A 318 -27.24 -39.11 20.24
N THR A 319 -27.69 -38.48 21.32
CA THR A 319 -29.10 -38.40 21.69
C THR A 319 -29.73 -37.16 21.05
N GLU A 320 -30.75 -37.39 20.22
CA GLU A 320 -31.68 -36.38 19.72
C GLU A 320 -32.59 -35.91 20.87
N GLU A 321 -32.67 -34.60 21.12
CA GLU A 321 -33.79 -33.99 21.83
C GLU A 321 -34.41 -32.87 20.99
N GLU A 322 -35.73 -32.97 20.87
CA GLU A 322 -36.62 -32.13 20.09
C GLU A 322 -36.78 -30.72 20.68
N GLY A 323 -36.93 -29.74 19.78
CA GLY A 323 -38.00 -28.73 19.84
C GLY A 323 -38.02 -27.72 21.00
N ALA A 324 -37.57 -26.49 20.72
CA ALA A 324 -38.21 -25.30 21.29
C ALA A 324 -38.02 -24.08 20.37
N GLU A 325 -39.12 -23.66 19.75
CA GLU A 325 -39.28 -22.35 19.13
C GLU A 325 -39.07 -21.23 20.15
N GLY A 326 -38.37 -20.18 19.75
CA GLY A 326 -38.21 -18.97 20.57
C GLY A 326 -37.95 -17.76 19.69
N SER A 327 -39.01 -17.06 19.29
CA SER A 327 -38.94 -15.74 18.68
C SER A 327 -38.48 -14.70 19.70
N TYR A 328 -37.56 -13.80 19.33
CA TYR A 328 -37.49 -12.48 19.96
C TYR A 328 -37.18 -11.40 18.92
N TYR A 329 -37.93 -10.31 19.10
CA TYR A 329 -37.93 -9.03 18.38
C TYR A 329 -36.58 -8.31 18.38
#